data_AF-A0A915LKQ7-F1
#
_entry.id   AF-A0A915LKQ7-F1
#
_cell.length_a   1.000
_cell.length_b   1.000
_cell.length_c   1.000
_cell.angle_alpha   90.00
_cell.angle_beta   90.00
_cell.angle_gamma   90.00
#
_symmetry.space_group_name_H-M   'P 1'
#
loop_
_entity.id
_entity.type
_entity.pdbx_description
1 polymer ?
#
loop_
_entity_poly.entity_id
_entity_poly.type
_entity_poly.pdbx_seq_one_letter_code
_entity_poly.pdbx_strand_id
1 'polypeptide(L)'
;MSGSYLVLTEFVLALVFHSICVYRIVMLLYTKFQSQKAFSLYFMALLINWLITSSLLIPYEVYSAIVWRPQPDVKHASLPLFLIALPCHLFMAMLPVTLFFLTVDRICIIKFGANYGFNVKQTFKIGYFSSLIVCVCVNTAGFLMALPLPEYTGSTSGNYMAITC
;
A
#
# COMPACT_ATOMS: atom_id res chain seq x y z
N MET A 1 -21.63 -4.67 -22.20
CA MET A 1 -21.89 -5.58 -21.06
C MET A 1 -20.78 -6.62 -20.80
N SER A 2 -19.59 -6.54 -21.43
CA SER A 2 -18.46 -7.47 -21.19
C SER A 2 -17.43 -7.02 -20.15
N GLY A 3 -17.28 -5.70 -19.91
CA GLY A 3 -16.28 -5.17 -18.96
C GLY A 3 -16.58 -5.45 -17.48
N SER A 4 -17.86 -5.57 -17.11
CA SER A 4 -18.27 -5.73 -15.70
C SER A 4 -17.84 -7.06 -15.09
N TYR A 5 -17.72 -8.14 -15.88
CA TYR A 5 -17.30 -9.45 -15.40
C TYR A 5 -15.78 -9.56 -15.25
N LEU A 6 -15.02 -8.87 -16.11
CA LEU A 6 -13.56 -8.79 -16.00
C LEU A 6 -13.15 -8.07 -14.72
N VAL A 7 -13.73 -6.90 -14.45
CA VAL A 7 -13.47 -6.12 -13.22
C VAL A 7 -13.82 -6.92 -11.97
N LEU A 8 -14.97 -7.61 -11.95
CA LEU A 8 -15.34 -8.46 -10.81
C LEU A 8 -14.35 -9.62 -10.62
N THR A 9 -13.88 -10.23 -11.71
CA THR A 9 -12.90 -11.32 -11.65
C THR A 9 -11.56 -10.82 -11.11
N GLU A 10 -11.11 -9.64 -11.50
CA GLU A 10 -9.90 -8.99 -10.98
C GLU A 10 -10.00 -8.73 -9.47
N PHE A 11 -11.14 -8.19 -8.99
CA PHE A 11 -11.37 -7.99 -7.55
C PHE A 11 -11.37 -9.30 -6.77
N VAL A 12 -12.01 -10.36 -7.29
CA VAL A 12 -12.03 -11.67 -6.63
C VAL A 12 -10.64 -12.30 -6.58
N LEU A 13 -9.87 -12.20 -7.67
CA LEU A 13 -8.48 -12.68 -7.68
C LEU A 13 -7.61 -11.89 -6.69
N ALA A 14 -7.72 -10.56 -6.67
CA ALA A 14 -6.99 -9.71 -5.74
C ALA A 14 -7.30 -10.08 -4.28
N LEU A 15 -8.58 -10.25 -3.94
CA LEU A 15 -9.03 -10.68 -2.62
C LEU A 15 -8.41 -12.00 -2.18
N VAL A 16 -8.36 -12.98 -3.08
CA VAL A 16 -7.73 -14.29 -2.81
C VAL A 16 -6.23 -14.13 -2.56
N PHE A 17 -5.52 -13.37 -3.40
CA PHE A 17 -4.09 -13.15 -3.21
C PHE A 17 -3.77 -12.40 -1.91
N HIS A 18 -4.50 -11.33 -1.60
CA HIS A 18 -4.32 -10.57 -0.35
C HIS A 18 -4.59 -11.46 0.87
N SER A 19 -5.63 -12.30 0.83
CA SER A 19 -5.94 -13.24 1.91
C SER A 19 -4.83 -14.29 2.12
N ILE A 20 -4.30 -14.86 1.03
CA ILE A 20 -3.17 -15.80 1.08
C ILE A 20 -1.92 -15.10 1.63
N CYS A 21 -1.65 -13.86 1.22
CA CYS A 21 -0.54 -13.06 1.72
C CYS A 21 -0.64 -12.85 3.24
N VAL A 22 -1.80 -12.42 3.75
CA VAL A 22 -2.04 -12.25 5.18
C VAL A 22 -1.77 -13.56 5.93
N TYR A 23 -2.35 -14.67 5.48
CA TYR A 23 -2.13 -15.98 6.09
C TYR A 23 -0.65 -16.36 6.14
N ARG A 24 0.09 -16.18 5.02
CA ARG A 24 1.52 -16.48 4.94
C ARG A 24 2.35 -15.60 5.89
N ILE A 25 2.05 -14.30 5.97
CA ILE A 25 2.75 -13.37 6.87
C ILE A 25 2.53 -13.79 8.33
N VAL A 26 1.29 -14.08 8.73
CA VAL A 26 0.97 -14.54 10.09
C VAL A 26 1.70 -15.84 10.42
N MET A 27 1.71 -16.81 9.50
CA MET A 27 2.45 -18.06 9.67
C MET A 27 3.96 -17.83 9.83
N LEU A 28 4.56 -16.95 9.02
CA LEU A 28 5.97 -16.60 9.13
C LEU A 28 6.30 -15.98 10.50
N LEU A 29 5.46 -15.07 10.98
CA LEU A 29 5.62 -14.45 12.29
C LEU A 29 5.50 -15.49 13.41
N TYR A 30 4.50 -16.38 13.32
CA TYR A 30 4.27 -17.47 14.29
C TYR A 30 5.47 -18.43 14.38
N THR A 31 5.91 -18.99 13.24
CA THR A 31 7.04 -19.94 13.21
C THR A 31 8.33 -19.29 13.73
N LYS A 32 8.54 -18.00 13.42
CA LYS A 32 9.73 -17.30 13.86
C LYS A 32 9.73 -16.96 15.33
N PHE A 33 8.58 -16.56 15.88
CA PHE A 33 8.40 -16.36 17.31
C PHE A 33 8.78 -17.62 18.10
N GLN A 34 8.35 -18.80 17.63
CA GLN A 34 8.75 -20.08 18.21
C GLN A 34 10.27 -20.33 18.11
N SER A 35 10.90 -19.97 16.99
CA SER A 35 12.34 -20.19 16.78
C SER A 35 13.26 -19.20 17.49
N GLN A 36 12.74 -18.13 18.11
CA GLN A 36 13.48 -17.03 18.73
C GLN A 36 14.60 -16.40 17.86
N LYS A 37 14.52 -16.55 16.54
CA LYS A 37 15.51 -15.98 15.61
C LYS A 37 15.24 -14.50 15.41
N ALA A 38 16.27 -13.67 15.52
CA ALA A 38 16.19 -12.25 15.25
C ALA A 38 15.73 -11.97 13.81
N PHE A 39 14.77 -11.05 13.66
CA PHE A 39 14.38 -10.50 12.36
C PHE A 39 15.29 -9.33 11.99
N SER A 40 15.63 -9.22 10.69
CA SER A 40 16.12 -7.94 10.18
C SER A 40 14.98 -6.93 10.27
N LEU A 41 15.29 -5.72 10.76
CA LEU A 41 14.33 -4.64 10.92
C LEU A 41 13.56 -4.36 9.61
N TYR A 42 14.27 -4.37 8.47
CA TYR A 42 13.67 -4.11 7.17
C TYR A 42 12.73 -5.23 6.73
N PHE A 43 13.05 -6.48 7.06
CA PHE A 43 12.15 -7.60 6.75
C PHE A 43 10.88 -7.55 7.58
N MET A 44 10.99 -7.21 8.87
CA MET A 44 9.81 -7.04 9.73
C MET A 44 8.94 -5.88 9.25
N ALA A 45 9.56 -4.74 8.91
CA ALA A 45 8.85 -3.59 8.36
C ALA A 45 8.13 -3.94 7.05
N LEU A 46 8.76 -4.73 6.18
CA LEU A 46 8.15 -5.19 4.93
C LEU A 46 6.89 -6.03 5.20
N LEU A 47 6.98 -7.00 6.12
CA LEU A 47 5.84 -7.84 6.52
C LEU A 47 4.70 -7.01 7.11
N ILE A 48 5.02 -6.04 7.98
CA ILE A 48 4.02 -5.16 8.60
C ILE A 48 3.33 -4.28 7.55
N ASN A 49 4.11 -3.62 6.67
CA ASN A 49 3.54 -2.79 5.60
C ASN A 49 2.62 -3.62 4.71
N TRP A 50 3.01 -4.85 4.39
CA TRP A 50 2.20 -5.72 3.55
C TRP A 50 0.93 -6.23 4.23
N LEU A 51 1.03 -6.56 5.52
CA LEU A 51 -0.11 -6.94 6.34
C LEU A 51 -1.12 -5.80 6.42
N ILE A 52 -0.68 -4.59 6.76
CA ILE A 52 -1.57 -3.42 6.88
C ILE A 52 -2.23 -3.12 5.53
N THR A 53 -1.46 -3.09 4.44
CA THR A 53 -2.02 -2.83 3.11
C THR A 53 -3.08 -3.87 2.75
N SER A 54 -2.77 -5.16 2.90
CA SER A 54 -3.70 -6.23 2.56
C SER A 54 -4.96 -6.16 3.44
N SER A 55 -4.82 -5.88 4.73
CA SER A 55 -5.94 -5.72 5.65
C SER A 55 -6.83 -4.52 5.35
N LEU A 56 -6.29 -3.45 4.77
CA LEU A 56 -7.07 -2.28 4.33
C LEU A 56 -7.74 -2.50 2.96
N LEU A 57 -7.08 -3.21 2.05
CA LEU A 57 -7.60 -3.53 0.73
C LEU A 57 -8.76 -4.53 0.78
N ILE A 58 -8.69 -5.57 1.62
CA ILE A 58 -9.73 -6.61 1.68
C ILE A 58 -11.15 -6.02 1.93
N PRO A 59 -11.40 -5.17 2.94
CA PRO A 59 -12.71 -4.54 3.14
C PRO A 59 -13.13 -3.67 1.95
N TYR A 60 -12.17 -2.99 1.31
CA TYR A 60 -12.43 -2.18 0.13
C TYR A 60 -12.84 -3.03 -1.07
N GLU A 61 -12.16 -4.15 -1.32
CA GLU A 61 -12.46 -5.10 -2.40
C GLU A 61 -13.81 -5.81 -2.18
N VAL A 62 -14.15 -6.10 -0.92
CA VAL A 62 -15.47 -6.66 -0.57
C VAL A 62 -16.55 -5.61 -0.76
N TYR A 63 -16.33 -4.38 -0.30
CA TYR A 63 -17.26 -3.28 -0.49
C TYR A 63 -17.48 -2.97 -1.97
N SER A 64 -16.41 -2.90 -2.76
CA SER A 64 -16.49 -2.69 -4.21
C SER A 64 -17.27 -3.79 -4.89
N ALA A 65 -17.00 -5.07 -4.59
CA ALA A 65 -17.73 -6.18 -5.19
C ALA A 65 -19.23 -6.19 -4.86
N ILE A 66 -19.61 -5.74 -3.67
CA ILE A 66 -21.02 -5.70 -3.22
C ILE A 66 -21.74 -4.46 -3.77
N VAL A 67 -21.12 -3.28 -3.66
CA VAL A 67 -21.76 -1.98 -3.92
C VAL A 67 -21.55 -1.51 -5.35
N TRP A 68 -20.42 -1.79 -5.98
CA TRP A 68 -20.13 -1.44 -7.39
C TRP A 68 -20.66 -2.46 -8.39
N ARG A 69 -21.72 -3.19 -8.03
CA ARG A 69 -22.61 -3.78 -9.05
C ARG A 69 -22.99 -2.69 -10.06
N PRO A 70 -23.22 -3.02 -11.34
CA PRO A 70 -23.32 -2.04 -12.42
C PRO A 70 -24.63 -1.25 -12.30
N GLN A 71 -24.68 -0.34 -11.33
CA GLN A 71 -25.66 0.72 -11.26
C GLN A 71 -24.98 1.95 -11.86
N PRO A 72 -25.53 2.50 -12.96
CA PRO A 72 -24.88 3.56 -13.73
C PRO A 72 -24.69 4.89 -12.96
N ASP A 73 -25.31 5.05 -11.78
CA ASP A 73 -25.44 6.35 -11.11
C ASP A 73 -25.13 6.33 -9.60
N VAL A 74 -24.24 5.46 -9.11
CA VAL A 74 -23.87 5.52 -7.68
C VAL A 74 -22.95 6.72 -7.43
N LYS A 75 -23.53 7.82 -6.95
CA LYS A 75 -22.77 8.95 -6.39
C LYS A 75 -22.07 8.49 -5.11
N HIS A 76 -20.82 8.07 -5.23
CA HIS A 76 -20.01 7.71 -4.08
C HIS A 76 -19.67 8.97 -3.29
N ALA A 77 -19.81 8.91 -1.96
CA ALA A 77 -19.13 9.86 -1.10
C ALA A 77 -17.63 9.67 -1.35
N SER A 78 -16.98 10.65 -1.97
CA SER A 78 -15.55 10.61 -2.31
C SER A 78 -14.68 10.53 -1.05
N LEU A 79 -15.15 11.06 0.08
CA LEU A 79 -14.38 11.19 1.31
C LEU A 79 -14.04 9.85 2.00
N PRO A 80 -14.97 8.89 2.25
CA PRO A 80 -14.62 7.60 2.84
C PRO A 80 -13.68 6.75 1.98
N LEU A 81 -13.87 6.78 0.66
CA LEU A 81 -12.97 6.11 -0.30
C LEU A 81 -11.56 6.72 -0.24
N PHE A 82 -11.48 8.04 -0.16
CA PHE A 82 -10.24 8.78 0.00
C PHE A 82 -9.53 8.45 1.32
N LEU A 83 -10.27 8.33 2.43
CA LEU A 83 -9.74 8.00 3.75
C LEU A 83 -9.18 6.57 3.85
N ILE A 84 -9.69 5.62 3.07
CA ILE A 84 -9.15 4.25 3.01
C ILE A 84 -7.98 4.18 2.01
N ALA A 85 -8.11 4.86 0.87
CA ALA A 85 -7.10 4.82 -0.18
C ALA A 85 -5.79 5.51 0.23
N LEU A 86 -5.83 6.61 1.00
CA LEU A 86 -4.63 7.31 1.45
C LEU A 86 -3.68 6.43 2.28
N PRO A 87 -4.10 5.82 3.41
CA PRO A 87 -3.20 4.97 4.20
C PRO A 87 -2.71 3.77 3.38
N CYS A 88 -3.59 3.16 2.58
CA CYS A 88 -3.21 2.06 1.69
C CYS A 88 -2.10 2.47 0.69
N HIS A 89 -2.25 3.64 0.06
CA HIS A 89 -1.28 4.18 -0.87
C HIS A 89 0.06 4.47 -0.19
N LEU A 90 0.04 5.06 1.01
CA LEU A 90 1.25 5.32 1.79
C LEU A 90 2.00 4.03 2.15
N PHE A 91 1.30 3.01 2.65
CA PHE A 91 1.94 1.74 2.97
C PHE A 91 2.47 1.00 1.73
N MET A 92 1.78 1.09 0.58
CA MET A 92 2.31 0.58 -0.69
C MET A 92 3.56 1.33 -1.16
N ALA A 93 3.57 2.67 -1.05
CA ALA A 93 4.72 3.48 -1.43
C ALA A 93 5.96 3.21 -0.54
N MET A 94 5.76 2.76 0.70
CA MET A 94 6.86 2.37 1.59
C MET A 94 7.50 1.03 1.18
N LEU A 95 6.79 0.11 0.52
CA LEU A 95 7.32 -1.20 0.12
C LEU A 95 8.61 -1.14 -0.71
N PRO A 96 8.71 -0.35 -1.80
CA PRO A 96 9.95 -0.27 -2.59
C PRO A 96 11.11 0.30 -1.76
N VAL A 97 10.85 1.27 -0.87
CA VAL A 97 11.87 1.82 0.04
C VAL A 97 12.36 0.71 0.97
N THR A 98 11.46 0.00 1.64
CA THR A 98 11.83 -1.09 2.55
C THR A 98 12.55 -2.22 1.83
N LEU A 99 12.14 -2.58 0.60
CA LEU A 99 12.79 -3.60 -0.21
C LEU A 99 14.21 -3.19 -0.64
N PHE A 100 14.41 -1.92 -1.00
CA PHE A 100 15.72 -1.39 -1.32
C PHE A 100 16.68 -1.53 -0.13
N PHE A 101 16.28 -1.04 1.05
CA PHE A 101 17.11 -1.14 2.25
C PHE A 101 17.33 -2.59 2.71
N LEU A 102 16.34 -3.46 2.58
CA LEU A 102 16.50 -4.89 2.83
C LEU A 102 17.55 -5.51 1.90
N THR A 103 17.49 -5.18 0.61
CA THR A 103 18.45 -5.69 -0.40
C THR A 103 19.86 -5.21 -0.09
N VAL A 104 20.03 -3.92 0.20
CA VAL A 104 21.34 -3.36 0.54
C VAL A 104 21.88 -3.95 1.85
N ASP A 105 21.05 -4.11 2.88
CA ASP A 105 21.42 -4.77 4.14
C ASP A 105 21.94 -6.20 3.90
N ARG A 106 21.27 -6.97 3.03
CA ARG A 106 21.71 -8.32 2.67
C ARG A 106 23.02 -8.33 1.88
N ILE A 107 23.20 -7.42 0.92
CA ILE A 107 24.47 -7.27 0.19
C ILE A 107 25.61 -6.93 1.16
N CYS A 108 25.39 -6.01 2.10
CA CYS A 108 26.38 -5.63 3.09
C CYS A 108 26.73 -6.78 4.03
N ILE A 109 25.74 -7.54 4.51
CA ILE A 109 25.97 -8.73 5.33
C ILE A 109 26.78 -9.78 4.57
N ILE A 110 26.46 -10.02 3.29
CA ILE A 110 27.17 -11.03 2.48
C ILE A 110 28.61 -10.57 2.18
N LYS A 111 28.82 -9.31 1.81
CA LYS A 111 30.16 -8.81 1.43
C LYS A 111 31.07 -8.56 2.63
N PHE A 112 30.55 -8.01 3.72
CA PHE A 112 31.37 -7.56 4.84
C PHE A 112 31.26 -8.50 6.06
N GLY A 113 30.28 -9.40 6.11
CA GLY A 113 30.16 -10.43 7.14
C GLY A 113 30.22 -9.85 8.56
N ALA A 114 31.19 -10.32 9.34
CA ALA A 114 31.44 -9.88 10.71
C ALA A 114 31.86 -8.40 10.82
N ASN A 115 32.40 -7.81 9.74
CA ASN A 115 32.82 -6.40 9.70
C ASN A 115 31.65 -5.44 9.43
N TYR A 116 30.42 -5.94 9.26
CA TYR A 116 29.22 -5.10 9.21
C TYR A 116 28.89 -4.55 10.61
N GLY A 117 29.70 -3.58 11.02
CA GLY A 117 29.74 -3.00 12.35
C GLY A 117 28.52 -2.17 12.71
N PHE A 118 28.41 -1.87 14.00
CA PHE A 118 27.28 -1.15 14.59
C PHE A 118 27.04 0.24 13.95
N ASN A 119 28.11 1.00 13.72
CA ASN A 119 28.02 2.35 13.14
C ASN A 119 27.39 2.35 11.74
N VAL A 120 27.81 1.41 10.88
CA VAL A 120 27.27 1.29 9.52
C VAL A 120 25.78 0.93 9.56
N LYS A 121 25.38 -0.01 10.43
CA LYS A 121 23.96 -0.35 10.66
C LYS A 121 23.16 0.85 11.13
N GLN A 122 23.72 1.69 11.99
CA GLN A 122 23.05 2.88 12.49
C GLN A 122 22.86 3.92 11.38
N THR A 123 23.87 4.16 10.54
CA THR A 123 23.74 5.03 9.36
C THR A 123 22.66 4.53 8.40
N PHE A 124 22.61 3.22 8.12
CA PHE A 124 21.56 2.65 7.29
C PHE A 124 20.16 2.82 7.88
N LYS A 125 20.01 2.64 9.21
CA LYS A 125 18.74 2.88 9.89
C LYS A 125 18.29 4.34 9.76
N ILE A 126 19.20 5.30 9.97
CA ILE A 126 18.90 6.72 9.81
C ILE A 126 18.48 7.02 8.37
N GLY A 127 19.23 6.50 7.38
CA GLY A 127 18.89 6.64 5.97
C GLY A 127 17.52 6.06 5.65
N TYR A 128 17.19 4.88 6.19
CA TYR A 128 15.89 4.24 6.01
C TYR A 128 14.74 5.11 6.53
N PHE A 129 14.80 5.57 7.78
CA PHE A 129 13.74 6.41 8.34
C PHE A 129 13.63 7.77 7.62
N SER A 130 14.76 8.36 7.21
CA SER A 130 14.76 9.60 6.43
C SER A 130 14.05 9.41 5.08
N SER A 131 14.35 8.31 4.37
CA SER A 131 13.69 7.96 3.12
C SER A 131 12.19 7.68 3.29
N LEU A 132 11.79 7.04 4.40
CA LEU A 132 10.38 6.83 4.72
C LEU A 132 9.64 8.16 4.93
N ILE A 133 10.24 9.10 5.66
CA ILE A 133 9.64 10.43 5.90
C ILE A 133 9.43 11.15 4.57
N VAL A 134 10.47 11.19 3.72
CA VAL A 134 10.36 11.81 2.38
C VAL A 134 9.27 11.13 1.55
N CYS A 135 9.24 9.79 1.55
CA CYS A 135 8.21 9.01 0.86
C CYS A 135 6.80 9.40 1.34
N VAL A 136 6.57 9.48 2.65
CA VAL A 136 5.28 9.90 3.21
C VAL A 136 4.92 11.32 2.78
N CYS A 137 5.86 12.26 2.89
CA CYS A 137 5.60 13.66 2.54
C CYS A 137 5.22 13.81 1.06
N VAL A 138 5.98 13.18 0.16
CA VAL A 138 5.75 13.26 -1.30
C VAL A 138 4.43 12.62 -1.67
N ASN A 139 4.15 11.40 -1.19
CA ASN A 139 2.92 10.70 -1.53
C ASN A 139 1.69 11.35 -0.88
N THR A 140 1.79 11.86 0.35
CA THR A 140 0.68 12.61 0.97
C THR A 140 0.39 13.89 0.20
N ALA A 141 1.42 14.66 -0.18
CA ALA A 141 1.23 15.88 -0.97
C ALA A 141 0.61 15.57 -2.34
N GLY A 142 1.11 14.55 -3.04
CA GLY A 142 0.54 14.09 -4.30
C GLY A 142 -0.92 13.66 -4.16
N PHE A 143 -1.24 12.90 -3.12
CA PHE A 143 -2.59 12.43 -2.86
C PHE A 143 -3.56 13.57 -2.50
N LEU A 144 -3.10 14.58 -1.75
CA LEU A 144 -3.89 15.77 -1.44
C LEU A 144 -4.12 16.68 -2.66
N MET A 145 -3.13 16.79 -3.55
CA MET A 145 -3.30 17.52 -4.82
C MET A 145 -4.28 16.81 -5.78
N ALA A 146 -4.42 15.49 -5.67
CA ALA A 146 -5.38 14.70 -6.43
C ALA A 146 -6.79 14.66 -5.83
N LEU A 147 -7.01 15.32 -4.68
CA LEU A 147 -8.32 15.36 -4.02
C LEU A 147 -9.30 16.12 -4.94
N PRO A 148 -10.44 15.52 -5.33
CA PRO A 148 -11.40 16.20 -6.18
C PRO A 148 -11.92 17.43 -5.43
N LEU A 149 -11.56 18.61 -5.94
CA LEU A 149 -12.05 19.87 -5.39
C LEU A 149 -13.59 19.84 -5.46
N PRO A 150 -14.31 20.18 -4.37
CA PRO A 150 -15.74 20.37 -4.46
C PRO A 150 -15.99 21.49 -5.47
N GLU A 151 -16.61 21.18 -6.60
CA GLU A 151 -16.81 22.15 -7.67
C GLU A 151 -17.54 23.40 -7.15
N TYR A 152 -16.91 24.55 -7.37
CA TYR A 152 -17.62 25.77 -7.73
C TYR A 152 -18.39 25.52 -9.05
N THR A 153 -19.60 24.99 -8.98
CA THR A 153 -20.58 25.02 -10.09
C THR A 153 -22.01 25.21 -9.54
N GLY A 154 -22.17 26.23 -8.71
CA GLY A 154 -23.42 27.00 -8.74
C GLY A 154 -23.43 27.85 -10.01
N SER A 155 -24.26 27.49 -10.99
CA SER A 155 -24.45 28.13 -12.32
C SER A 155 -23.24 27.96 -13.26
N THR A 156 -23.34 27.44 -14.49
CA THR A 156 -24.24 27.77 -15.60
C THR A 156 -24.16 26.64 -16.64
N SER A 157 -25.21 26.54 -17.46
CA SER A 157 -25.39 25.74 -18.67
C SER A 157 -24.15 25.24 -19.42
N GLY A 158 -24.17 23.93 -19.75
CA GLY A 158 -23.83 23.42 -21.08
C GLY A 158 -22.36 23.42 -21.51
N ASN A 159 -21.66 22.31 -21.26
CA ASN A 159 -20.89 21.53 -22.23
C ASN A 159 -19.95 20.58 -21.48
N TYR A 160 -20.40 19.35 -21.32
CA TYR A 160 -19.60 18.27 -20.73
C TYR A 160 -18.50 17.88 -21.72
N MET A 161 -17.28 18.35 -21.47
CA MET A 161 -16.08 17.72 -22.02
C MET A 161 -15.74 16.55 -21.09
N ALA A 162 -16.08 15.35 -21.53
CA ALA A 162 -15.76 14.11 -20.84
C ALA A 162 -14.24 13.99 -20.68
N ILE A 163 -13.74 14.03 -19.45
CA ILE A 163 -12.42 13.50 -19.14
C ILE A 163 -12.59 11.99 -19.08
N THR A 164 -12.24 11.33 -20.18
CA THR A 164 -12.08 9.87 -20.23
C THR A 164 -10.83 9.48 -19.45
N CYS A 165 -11.01 8.69 -18.39
CA CYS A 165 -10.07 7.64 -17.98
C CYS A 165 -10.70 6.30 -18.37
#